data_AF-A0A5E4AEH9-F1
#
_entry.id   AF-A0A5E4AEH9-F1
#
_cell.length_a   1.000
_cell.length_b   1.000
_cell.length_c   1.000
_cell.angle_alpha   90.00
_cell.angle_beta   90.00
_cell.angle_gamma   90.00
#
_symmetry.space_group_name_H-M   'P 1'
#
loop_
_entity.id
_entity.type
_entity.pdbx_description
1 polymer ?
#
loop_
_entity_poly.entity_id
_entity_poly.type
_entity_poly.pdbx_seq_one_letter_code
_entity_poly.pdbx_strand_id
1 'polypeptide(L)'
;MLYPKEDKENRILLYACRNCDYQQEADNSCIYVNKITHEVDELTQIIADVSQDPTLPRTEDHPCQKCGHKEAVFFQSHSARAEVSWGGSFLGTWGLVFPYGWRYKYRGDLALP
;
A
#
# COMPACT_ATOMS: atom_id res chain seq x y z
N MET A 1 -8.54 5.33 -24.00
CA MET A 1 -8.16 3.97 -23.58
C MET A 1 -7.83 3.19 -24.84
N LEU A 2 -6.61 2.66 -24.94
CA LEU A 2 -6.20 1.86 -26.10
C LEU A 2 -6.53 0.39 -25.86
N TYR A 3 -6.80 -0.34 -26.93
CA TYR A 3 -7.12 -1.76 -26.89
C TYR A 3 -5.98 -2.58 -27.49
N PRO A 4 -5.67 -3.74 -26.90
CA PRO A 4 -4.66 -4.63 -27.46
C PRO A 4 -5.12 -5.18 -28.82
N LYS A 5 -4.22 -5.12 -29.80
CA LYS A 5 -4.38 -5.60 -31.16
C LYS A 5 -3.10 -6.34 -31.56
N GLU A 6 -3.25 -7.52 -32.15
CA GLU A 6 -2.11 -8.31 -32.66
C GLU A 6 -1.74 -7.88 -34.08
N ASP A 7 -0.45 -7.65 -34.33
CA ASP A 7 0.11 -7.63 -35.68
C ASP A 7 0.71 -9.00 -36.00
N LYS A 8 0.09 -9.73 -36.93
CA LYS A 8 0.43 -11.11 -37.27
C LYS A 8 1.71 -11.23 -38.10
N GLU A 9 2.09 -10.19 -38.84
CA GLU A 9 3.25 -10.22 -39.72
C GLU A 9 4.53 -10.11 -38.90
N ASN A 10 4.55 -9.16 -37.97
CA ASN A 10 5.69 -8.89 -37.10
C ASN A 10 5.64 -9.66 -35.77
N ARG A 11 4.50 -10.30 -35.46
CA ARG A 11 4.21 -10.98 -34.17
C ARG A 11 4.41 -10.07 -32.96
N ILE A 12 4.08 -8.80 -33.13
CA ILE A 12 4.15 -7.78 -32.08
C ILE A 12 2.76 -7.44 -31.57
N LEU A 13 2.72 -7.04 -30.30
CA LEU A 13 1.53 -6.53 -29.67
C LEU A 13 1.44 -5.01 -29.90
N LEU A 14 0.31 -4.55 -30.41
CA LEU A 14 0.00 -3.14 -30.59
C LEU A 14 -1.13 -2.71 -29.66
N TYR A 15 -1.12 -1.45 -29.27
CA TYR A 15 -2.25 -0.78 -28.65
C TYR A 15 -2.90 0.15 -29.67
N ALA A 16 -4.17 -0.10 -30.00
CA ALA A 16 -4.94 0.64 -31.00
C ALA A 16 -6.12 1.39 -30.38
N CYS A 17 -6.41 2.58 -30.88
CA CYS A 17 -7.63 3.30 -30.53
C CYS A 17 -8.83 2.71 -31.30
N ARG A 18 -10.04 2.76 -30.72
CA ARG A 18 -11.29 2.39 -31.42
C ARG A 18 -11.89 3.54 -32.24
N ASN A 19 -11.53 4.77 -31.91
CA ASN A 19 -12.17 5.97 -32.45
C ASN A 19 -11.33 6.66 -33.53
N CYS A 20 -10.06 6.27 -33.71
CA CYS A 20 -9.13 6.80 -34.70
C CYS A 20 -8.10 5.73 -35.09
N ASP A 21 -7.32 6.00 -36.13
CA ASP A 21 -6.30 5.08 -36.67
C ASP A 21 -4.97 5.08 -35.89
N TYR A 22 -4.97 5.64 -34.68
CA TYR A 22 -3.80 5.67 -33.82
C TYR A 22 -3.45 4.26 -33.33
N GLN A 23 -2.19 3.87 -33.53
CA GLN A 23 -1.61 2.59 -33.16
C GLN A 23 -0.22 2.83 -32.57
N GLN A 24 0.13 2.11 -31.50
CA GLN A 24 1.47 2.15 -30.90
C GLN A 24 1.93 0.75 -30.54
N GLU A 25 3.24 0.53 -30.51
CA GLU A 25 3.84 -0.73 -30.06
C GLU A 25 3.76 -0.86 -28.53
N ALA A 26 3.51 -2.07 -28.05
CA ALA A 26 3.44 -2.34 -26.61
C ALA A 26 4.83 -2.69 -26.05
N ASP A 27 5.27 -1.95 -25.02
CA ASP A 27 6.52 -2.24 -24.32
C ASP A 27 6.46 -3.55 -23.51
N ASN A 28 5.25 -3.96 -23.09
CA ASN A 28 5.02 -5.15 -22.28
C ASN A 28 3.93 -6.03 -22.91
N SER A 29 4.22 -7.31 -23.05
CA SER A 29 3.29 -8.32 -23.58
C SER A 29 2.15 -8.67 -22.62
N CYS A 30 2.21 -8.20 -21.37
CA CYS A 30 1.21 -8.48 -20.35
C CYS A 30 0.00 -7.54 -20.46
N ILE A 31 -1.11 -8.04 -21.01
CA ILE A 31 -2.35 -7.28 -21.18
C ILE A 31 -3.16 -7.14 -19.90
N TYR A 32 -3.17 -8.19 -19.09
CA TYR A 32 -4.02 -8.28 -17.91
C TYR A 32 -3.35 -9.13 -16.85
N VAL A 33 -3.35 -8.60 -15.62
CA VAL A 33 -2.92 -9.32 -14.42
C VAL A 33 -4.07 -9.25 -13.42
N ASN A 34 -4.57 -10.41 -13.01
CA ASN A 34 -5.49 -10.50 -11.88
C ASN A 34 -4.71 -10.71 -10.59
N LYS A 35 -4.51 -9.65 -9.80
CA LYS A 35 -3.90 -9.74 -8.48
C LYS A 35 -4.97 -10.10 -7.44
N ILE A 36 -5.17 -11.40 -7.22
CA ILE A 36 -6.17 -11.95 -6.28
C ILE A 36 -5.82 -11.54 -4.83
N THR A 37 -4.54 -11.67 -4.48
CA THR A 37 -3.97 -11.15 -3.23
C THR A 37 -3.45 -9.75 -3.50
N HIS A 38 -4.20 -8.75 -3.05
CA HIS A 38 -3.72 -7.38 -3.06
C HIS A 38 -2.85 -7.22 -1.80
N GLU A 39 -1.60 -7.68 -1.87
CA GLU A 39 -0.54 -7.18 -0.99
C GLU A 39 -0.28 -5.73 -1.41
N VAL A 40 -1.25 -4.84 -1.17
CA VAL A 40 -0.91 -3.44 -1.03
C VAL A 40 0.03 -3.44 0.16
N ASP A 41 1.26 -2.99 -0.07
CA ASP A 41 2.12 -2.68 1.04
C ASP A 41 1.36 -1.65 1.88
N GLU A 42 0.74 -2.08 2.98
CA GLU A 42 -0.15 -1.24 3.78
C GLU A 42 0.59 0.01 4.26
N LEU A 43 1.93 -0.02 4.32
CA LEU A 43 2.82 1.13 4.54
C LEU A 43 2.64 2.25 3.50
N THR A 44 2.29 1.93 2.25
CA THR A 44 1.95 2.92 1.20
C THR A 44 0.63 3.63 1.49
N GLN A 45 -0.29 3.00 2.23
CA GLN A 45 -1.56 3.61 2.64
C GLN A 45 -1.40 4.48 3.90
N ILE A 46 -0.31 4.31 4.66
CA ILE A 46 -0.01 5.13 5.82
C ILE A 46 0.50 6.50 5.34
N ILE A 47 -0.29 7.55 5.47
CA ILE A 47 0.11 8.90 5.05
C ILE A 47 1.05 9.51 6.10
N ALA A 48 2.15 10.14 5.68
CA ALA A 48 3.13 10.74 6.60
C ALA A 48 2.55 11.92 7.41
N ASP A 49 1.58 12.63 6.82
CA ASP A 49 0.92 13.80 7.42
C ASP A 49 0.10 13.46 8.67
N VAL A 50 -0.22 12.17 8.87
CA VAL A 50 -0.84 11.65 10.09
C VAL A 50 0.01 11.97 11.33
N SER A 51 1.32 12.14 11.19
CA SER A 51 2.21 12.54 12.30
C SER A 51 1.93 13.95 12.85
N GLN A 52 1.31 14.82 12.04
CA GLN A 52 1.03 16.22 12.40
C GLN A 52 -0.34 16.40 13.05
N ASP A 53 -1.19 15.38 13.04
CA ASP A 53 -2.53 15.46 13.63
C ASP A 53 -2.44 15.42 15.17
N PRO A 54 -2.83 16.51 15.87
CA PRO A 54 -2.78 16.58 17.32
C PRO A 54 -3.88 15.73 18.00
N THR A 55 -4.86 15.22 17.25
CA THR A 55 -5.95 14.39 17.79
C THR A 55 -5.56 12.92 17.92
N LEU A 56 -4.44 12.51 17.33
CA LEU A 56 -3.96 11.14 17.36
C LEU A 56 -3.02 10.90 18.54
N PRO A 57 -3.09 9.71 19.16
CA PRO A 57 -2.30 9.40 20.33
C PRO A 57 -0.82 9.16 19.94
N ARG A 58 0.08 9.61 20.82
CA ARG A 58 1.54 9.51 20.66
C ARG A 58 2.11 8.56 21.70
N THR A 59 3.14 7.81 21.32
CA THR A 59 3.91 6.94 22.20
C THR A 59 5.40 7.28 22.09
N GLU A 60 6.13 7.11 23.20
CA GLU A 60 7.60 7.26 23.27
C GLU A 60 8.32 5.91 23.41
N ASP A 61 7.58 4.80 23.54
CA ASP A 61 8.13 3.46 23.80
C ASP A 61 8.88 2.86 22.61
N HIS A 62 8.62 3.37 21.40
CA HIS A 62 9.16 2.82 20.17
C HIS A 62 10.04 3.84 19.43
N PRO A 63 11.37 3.84 19.64
CA PRO A 63 12.26 4.72 18.92
C PRO A 63 12.42 4.32 17.45
N CYS A 64 12.52 5.31 16.57
CA CYS A 64 12.77 5.08 15.14
C CYS A 64 14.16 4.46 14.93
N GLN A 65 14.24 3.33 14.21
CA GLN A 65 15.51 2.64 13.93
C GLN A 65 16.45 3.43 13.00
N LYS A 66 15.95 4.47 12.30
CA LYS A 66 16.76 5.27 11.37
C LYS A 66 17.23 6.60 11.93
N CYS A 67 16.39 7.32 12.67
CA CYS A 67 16.75 8.63 13.22
C CYS A 67 16.83 8.69 14.75
N GLY A 68 16.43 7.62 15.46
CA GLY A 68 16.45 7.59 16.93
C GLY A 68 15.40 8.47 17.61
N HIS A 69 14.47 9.07 16.85
CA HIS A 69 13.38 9.86 17.42
C HIS A 69 12.43 8.95 18.20
N LYS A 70 12.07 9.35 19.43
CA LYS A 70 11.27 8.52 20.34
C LYS A 70 9.78 8.67 20.13
N GLU A 71 9.32 9.82 19.66
CA GLU A 71 7.89 10.08 19.50
C GLU A 71 7.35 9.51 18.19
N ALA A 72 6.38 8.61 18.30
CA ALA A 72 5.64 8.08 17.16
C ALA A 72 4.14 8.29 17.37
N VAL A 73 3.42 8.64 16.30
CA VAL A 73 1.96 8.59 16.28
C VAL A 73 1.54 7.17 15.96
N PHE A 74 0.65 6.59 16.77
CA PHE A 74 0.11 5.26 16.54
C PHE A 74 -1.35 5.31 16.12
N PHE A 75 -1.75 4.41 15.23
CA PHE A 75 -3.13 4.25 14.82
C PHE A 75 -3.40 2.80 14.38
N GLN A 76 -4.66 2.38 14.48
CA GLN A 76 -5.11 1.07 14.02
C GLN A 76 -5.46 1.16 12.53
N SER A 77 -4.88 0.30 11.70
CA SER A 77 -5.25 0.27 10.27
C SER A 77 -6.61 -0.41 10.10
N HIS A 78 -7.62 0.34 9.65
CA HIS A 78 -8.92 -0.22 9.26
C HIS A 78 -8.90 -0.68 7.79
N SER A 79 -8.07 -1.67 7.44
CA SER A 79 -8.19 -2.33 6.14
C SER A 79 -9.36 -3.32 6.23
N ALA A 80 -10.45 -3.10 5.48
CA ALA A 80 -11.63 -4.00 5.46
C ALA A 80 -11.31 -5.42 4.91
N ARG A 81 -10.08 -5.64 4.42
CA ARG A 81 -9.53 -6.94 4.02
C ARG A 81 -8.64 -7.58 5.10
N ALA A 82 -8.50 -6.96 6.28
CA ALA A 82 -7.94 -7.62 7.44
C ALA A 82 -8.92 -8.73 7.83
N GLU A 83 -8.64 -9.93 7.34
CA GLU A 83 -9.41 -11.13 7.61
C GLU A 83 -9.59 -11.24 9.13
N VAL A 84 -10.85 -11.21 9.55
CA VAL A 84 -11.28 -11.46 10.91
C VAL A 84 -10.79 -12.86 11.27
N SER A 85 -9.67 -12.95 11.97
CA SER A 85 -9.24 -14.17 12.63
C SER A 85 -10.22 -14.41 13.79
N TRP A 86 -11.20 -15.27 13.55
CA TRP A 86 -12.10 -15.79 14.58
C TRP A 86 -11.28 -16.63 15.56
N GLY A 87 -10.75 -15.98 16.59
CA GLY A 87 -9.89 -16.62 17.57
C GLY A 87 -9.47 -15.69 18.70
N GLY A 88 -10.41 -15.01 19.35
CA GLY A 88 -10.24 -14.52 20.74
C GLY A 88 -9.05 -13.61 21.07
N SER A 89 -8.37 -13.01 20.09
CA SER A 89 -7.30 -12.04 20.29
C SER A 89 -7.43 -10.97 19.22
N PHE A 90 -7.65 -9.72 19.62
CA PHE A 90 -7.70 -8.57 18.70
C PHE A 90 -6.29 -8.30 18.16
N LEU A 91 -5.81 -9.13 17.23
CA LEU A 91 -4.58 -8.90 16.49
C LEU A 91 -4.80 -7.75 15.50
N GLY A 92 -4.87 -6.53 16.02
CA GLY A 92 -4.85 -5.32 15.22
C GLY A 92 -3.50 -5.20 14.51
N THR A 93 -3.53 -4.82 13.23
CA THR A 93 -2.34 -4.26 12.60
C THR A 93 -2.20 -2.82 13.08
N TRP A 94 -1.06 -2.52 13.70
CA TRP A 94 -0.74 -1.18 14.20
C TRP A 94 0.25 -0.51 13.26
N GLY A 95 0.00 0.76 12.94
CA GLY A 95 0.92 1.62 12.21
C GLY A 95 1.56 2.65 13.14
N LEU A 96 2.89 2.81 13.06
CA LEU A 96 3.62 3.93 13.66
C LEU A 96 4.10 4.88 12.56
N VAL A 97 3.83 6.18 12.72
CA VAL A 97 4.34 7.25 11.85
C VAL A 97 5.25 8.17 12.66
N PHE A 98 6.46 8.39 12.14
CA PHE A 98 7.42 9.33 12.70
C PHE A 98 7.45 10.65 11.92
N PRO A 99 7.83 11.78 12.56
CA PRO A 99 7.85 13.11 11.95
C PRO A 99 8.74 13.26 10.71
N TYR A 100 9.63 12.30 10.45
CA TYR A 100 10.48 12.25 9.25
C TYR A 100 9.96 11.31 8.16
N GLY A 101 8.65 10.99 8.18
CA GLY A 101 7.99 10.16 7.18
C GLY A 101 8.28 8.66 7.29
N TRP A 102 8.99 8.21 8.32
CA TRP A 102 9.22 6.79 8.58
C TRP A 102 7.94 6.12 9.06
N ARG A 103 7.66 4.94 8.51
CA ARG A 103 6.44 4.17 8.75
C ARG A 103 6.83 2.76 9.14
N TYR A 104 6.25 2.28 10.23
CA TYR A 104 6.47 0.92 10.69
C TYR A 104 5.13 0.25 10.94
N LYS A 105 5.06 -1.02 10.56
CA LYS A 105 3.90 -1.88 10.79
C LYS A 105 4.26 -2.90 11.86
N TYR A 106 3.47 -2.96 12.92
CA TYR A 106 3.60 -3.96 13.97
C TYR A 106 2.40 -4.90 13.89
N ARG A 107 2.68 -6.20 13.85
CA ARG A 107 1.69 -7.27 13.90
C ARG A 107 1.80 -7.92 15.28
N GLY A 108 0.83 -7.66 16.15
CA GLY A 108 0.80 -8.15 17.52
C GLY A 108 0.06 -7.22 18.46
N ASP A 109 -0.20 -7.68 19.69
CA ASP A 109 -0.64 -6.82 20.78
C ASP A 109 0.49 -5.83 21.10
N LEU A 110 0.42 -4.62 20.56
CA LEU A 110 1.13 -3.51 21.20
C LEU A 110 0.47 -3.37 22.57
N ALA A 111 1.17 -3.78 23.62
CA ALA A 111 0.77 -3.47 24.98
C ALA A 111 0.73 -1.93 25.09
N LEU A 112 -0.47 -1.37 24.92
CA LEU A 112 -0.75 0.00 25.29
C LEU A 112 -0.44 0.11 26.79
N PRO A 113 0.39 1.08 27.22
CA PRO A 113 0.42 1.45 28.64
C PRO A 113 -0.94 1.97 29.10
#